data_AF-A0A528ELI0-F1
#
_entry.id   AF-A0A528ELI0-F1
#
_cell.length_a   1.000
_cell.length_b   1.000
_cell.length_c   1.000
_cell.angle_alpha   90.00
_cell.angle_beta   90.00
_cell.angle_gamma   90.00
#
_symmetry.space_group_name_H-M   'P 1'
#
loop_
_entity.id
_entity.type
_entity.pdbx_description
1 polymer ?
#
loop_
_entity_poly.entity_id
_entity_poly.type
_entity_poly.pdbx_seq_one_letter_code
_entity_poly.pdbx_strand_id
1 'polypeptide(L)'
;EYTVGPAGTLSVPFVGEMPASGKTTSEIAAAIGQALQRKLALADRPEASVEMAEYRPFYISGEVQTPGQYPYVPGLTVLRAMSIAGGVRRAPEGQRYDRDMINAKGDFDVLEDQRVRLIVRRARIEAEIADKPTFDVPKEVANDPKLASIVADEMAILTADQKKLKLRLQALDDLKKLLQSEIDSLQKKIVNQQRQVDLAKEQLSGIGSLAQKGLVVNTRVLNSQQTIADLEGQILDYDTAILTAKQAISKATQDAIDLENTQNAGLAADRQQVEADLSATMLKMNMQTGLMAEAMSGNPALQRYRDGEEPAMTFSLVRMVDGKTSEITASEDTPVLPGDVIKVKLVPMASQ
;
A
#
# COMPACT_ATOMS: atom_id res chain seq x y z
N GLU A 1 37.54 -56.46 -3.29
CA GLU A 1 37.98 -55.16 -2.78
C GLU A 1 38.33 -55.31 -1.31
N TYR A 2 39.39 -54.64 -0.85
CA TYR A 2 39.86 -54.73 0.53
C TYR A 2 40.09 -53.32 1.07
N THR A 3 39.55 -53.03 2.25
CA THR A 3 39.66 -51.71 2.88
C THR A 3 40.88 -51.68 3.81
N VAL A 4 41.61 -50.59 3.80
CA VAL A 4 42.69 -50.34 4.77
C VAL A 4 42.06 -49.93 6.10
N GLY A 5 42.32 -50.68 7.16
CA GLY A 5 41.80 -50.40 8.49
C GLY A 5 42.42 -49.15 9.13
N PRO A 6 41.86 -48.63 10.24
CA PRO A 6 42.37 -47.45 10.94
C PRO A 6 43.83 -47.55 11.39
N ALA A 7 44.32 -48.78 11.61
CA ALA A 7 45.71 -49.07 11.97
C ALA A 7 46.67 -49.07 10.76
N GLY A 8 46.19 -48.74 9.55
CA GLY A 8 46.99 -48.74 8.34
C GLY A 8 47.30 -50.15 7.80
N THR A 9 46.54 -51.16 8.23
CA THR A 9 46.70 -52.55 7.83
C THR A 9 45.67 -52.97 6.79
N LEU A 10 46.08 -53.85 5.88
CA LEU A 10 45.26 -54.50 4.85
C LEU A 10 45.13 -55.98 5.22
N SER A 11 43.91 -56.47 5.34
CA SER A 11 43.67 -57.90 5.58
C SER A 11 43.53 -58.63 4.25
N VAL A 12 44.54 -59.44 3.91
CA VAL A 12 44.57 -60.21 2.67
C VAL A 12 44.39 -61.70 3.00
N PRO A 13 43.43 -62.41 2.38
CA PRO A 13 43.24 -63.84 2.61
C PRO A 13 44.52 -64.65 2.43
N PHE A 14 44.72 -65.67 3.27
CA PHE A 14 45.92 -66.52 3.32
C PHE A 14 47.22 -65.82 3.79
N VAL A 15 47.32 -64.50 3.64
CA VAL A 15 48.47 -63.69 4.07
C VAL A 15 48.30 -63.18 5.50
N GLY A 16 47.10 -62.76 5.88
CA GLY A 16 46.79 -62.10 7.15
C GLY A 16 46.86 -60.57 7.04
N GLU A 17 46.97 -59.89 8.18
CA GLU A 17 47.12 -58.43 8.22
C GLU A 17 48.52 -58.00 7.77
N MET A 18 48.58 -57.04 6.86
CA MET A 18 49.84 -56.45 6.41
C MET A 18 49.81 -54.93 6.52
N PRO A 19 50.92 -54.28 6.90
CA PRO A 19 51.02 -52.82 6.87
C PRO A 19 51.01 -52.32 5.42
N ALA A 20 50.00 -51.52 5.11
CA ALA A 20 49.79 -50.85 3.81
C ALA A 20 50.07 -49.34 3.88
N SER A 21 50.05 -48.75 5.09
CA SER A 21 50.37 -47.33 5.28
C SER A 21 51.79 -47.01 4.79
N GLY A 22 51.93 -45.90 4.04
CA GLY A 22 53.20 -45.40 3.54
C GLY A 22 53.84 -46.18 2.39
N LYS A 23 53.18 -47.24 1.88
CA LYS A 23 53.70 -48.06 0.77
C LYS A 23 53.00 -47.75 -0.55
N THR A 24 53.72 -47.92 -1.65
CA THR A 24 53.14 -47.87 -2.99
C THR A 24 52.35 -49.14 -3.30
N THR A 25 51.42 -49.08 -4.25
CA THR A 25 50.67 -50.26 -4.70
C THR A 25 51.59 -51.37 -5.22
N SER A 26 52.69 -51.01 -5.89
CA SER A 26 53.70 -51.95 -6.37
C SER A 26 54.44 -52.66 -5.22
N GLU A 27 54.76 -51.93 -4.15
CA GLU A 27 55.39 -52.51 -2.96
C GLU A 27 54.44 -53.45 -2.20
N ILE A 28 53.16 -53.09 -2.11
CA ILE A 28 52.13 -53.94 -1.51
C ILE A 28 51.93 -55.19 -2.36
N ALA A 29 51.85 -55.06 -3.69
CA ALA A 29 51.75 -56.19 -4.61
C ALA A 29 52.94 -57.15 -4.46
N ALA A 30 54.17 -56.63 -4.42
CA ALA A 30 55.37 -57.43 -4.18
C ALA A 30 55.35 -58.11 -2.80
N ALA A 31 54.89 -57.40 -1.75
CA ALA A 31 54.77 -57.94 -0.41
C ALA A 31 53.70 -59.06 -0.31
N ILE A 32 52.56 -58.91 -0.98
CA ILE A 32 51.52 -59.94 -1.09
C ILE A 32 52.09 -61.17 -1.80
N GLY A 33 52.76 -60.98 -2.94
CA GLY A 33 53.38 -62.08 -3.69
C GLY A 33 54.40 -62.86 -2.86
N GLN A 34 55.28 -62.15 -2.14
CA GLN A 34 56.24 -62.79 -1.24
C GLN A 34 55.58 -63.51 -0.06
N ALA A 35 54.54 -62.90 0.55
CA ALA A 35 53.86 -63.49 1.69
C ALA A 35 53.03 -64.72 1.30
N LEU A 36 52.37 -64.70 0.14
CA LEU A 36 51.68 -65.86 -0.44
C LEU A 36 52.66 -66.98 -0.79
N GLN A 37 53.80 -66.67 -1.41
CA GLN A 37 54.83 -67.66 -1.73
C GLN A 37 55.31 -68.40 -0.47
N ARG A 38 55.61 -67.65 0.60
CA ARG A 38 56.10 -68.22 1.88
C ARG A 38 55.02 -69.04 2.60
N LYS A 39 53.77 -68.56 2.65
CA LYS A 39 52.70 -69.24 3.38
C LYS A 39 52.08 -70.43 2.65
N LEU A 40 52.11 -70.44 1.31
CA LEU A 40 51.55 -71.52 0.49
C LEU A 40 52.63 -72.47 -0.08
N ALA A 41 53.91 -72.27 0.26
CA ALA A 41 55.05 -73.07 -0.20
C ALA A 41 55.12 -73.24 -1.73
N LEU A 42 54.84 -72.17 -2.48
CA LEU A 42 54.85 -72.16 -3.94
C LEU A 42 56.29 -72.10 -4.49
N ALA A 43 56.57 -72.85 -5.56
CA ALA A 43 57.87 -72.88 -6.21
C ALA A 43 58.26 -71.51 -6.79
N ASP A 44 57.30 -70.82 -7.40
CA ASP A 44 57.48 -69.49 -7.99
C ASP A 44 56.65 -68.43 -7.25
N ARG A 45 57.10 -67.16 -7.33
CA ARG A 45 56.38 -66.03 -6.73
C ARG A 45 55.13 -65.74 -7.55
N PRO A 46 53.91 -65.82 -6.97
CA PRO A 46 52.70 -65.46 -7.70
C PRO A 46 52.71 -63.97 -8.05
N GLU A 47 52.24 -63.64 -9.25
CA GLU A 47 52.00 -62.26 -9.65
C GLU A 47 50.75 -61.73 -8.96
N ALA A 48 50.91 -60.62 -8.23
CA ALA A 48 49.80 -59.87 -7.67
C ALA A 48 49.79 -58.49 -8.32
N SER A 49 48.61 -58.01 -8.69
CA SER A 49 48.38 -56.61 -9.04
C SER A 49 47.52 -55.98 -7.95
N VAL A 50 47.89 -54.78 -7.54
CA VAL A 50 47.14 -53.99 -6.56
C VAL A 50 46.84 -52.65 -7.20
N GLU A 51 45.57 -52.32 -7.28
CA GLU A 51 45.09 -51.02 -7.76
C GLU A 51 44.26 -50.37 -6.65
N MET A 52 44.29 -49.04 -6.59
CA MET A 52 43.44 -48.30 -5.66
C MET A 52 42.02 -48.27 -6.20
N ALA A 53 41.11 -48.99 -5.54
CA ALA A 53 39.69 -49.01 -5.89
C ALA A 53 39.02 -47.65 -5.62
N GLU A 54 39.26 -47.08 -4.44
CA GLU A 54 38.71 -45.78 -4.05
C GLU A 54 39.63 -45.08 -3.04
N TYR A 55 39.75 -43.76 -3.15
CA TYR A 55 40.40 -42.92 -2.14
C TYR A 55 39.39 -42.47 -1.10
N ARG A 56 39.85 -42.19 0.12
CA ARG A 56 38.98 -41.57 1.14
C ARG A 56 38.44 -40.23 0.61
N PRO A 57 37.14 -39.96 0.75
CA PRO A 57 36.57 -38.69 0.30
C PRO A 57 37.14 -37.52 1.12
N PHE A 58 36.99 -36.32 0.59
CA PHE A 58 37.29 -35.07 1.29
C PHE A 58 35.99 -34.28 1.48
N TYR A 59 36.00 -33.30 2.39
CA TYR A 59 34.81 -32.53 2.75
C TYR A 59 35.00 -31.04 2.47
N ILE A 60 33.94 -30.36 2.03
CA ILE A 60 33.92 -28.91 1.85
C ILE A 60 32.81 -28.33 2.73
N SER A 61 33.13 -27.27 3.47
CA SER A 61 32.22 -26.58 4.38
C SER A 61 32.44 -25.06 4.33
N GLY A 62 31.39 -24.30 4.65
CA GLY A 62 31.42 -22.83 4.64
C GLY A 62 30.69 -22.22 3.44
N GLU A 63 31.21 -21.10 2.92
CA GLU A 63 30.57 -20.25 1.90
C GLU A 63 30.72 -20.79 0.47
N VAL A 64 30.22 -22.00 0.25
CA VAL A 64 30.25 -22.72 -1.04
C VAL A 64 28.84 -23.03 -1.54
N GLN A 65 28.67 -23.19 -2.85
CA GLN A 65 27.37 -23.45 -3.45
C GLN A 65 26.78 -24.77 -2.94
N THR A 66 27.58 -25.84 -2.91
CA THR A 66 27.20 -27.14 -2.36
C THR A 66 28.21 -27.60 -1.31
N PRO A 67 27.93 -27.47 -0.01
CA PRO A 67 28.77 -28.06 1.03
C PRO A 67 28.47 -29.56 1.17
N GLY A 68 29.50 -30.38 1.41
CA GLY A 68 29.31 -31.83 1.48
C GLY A 68 30.59 -32.64 1.31
N GLN A 69 30.41 -33.94 1.13
CA GLN A 69 31.48 -34.91 0.86
C GLN A 69 31.68 -35.10 -0.65
N TYR A 70 32.93 -35.20 -1.08
CA TYR A 70 33.31 -35.34 -2.49
C TYR A 70 34.38 -36.43 -2.69
N PRO A 71 34.34 -37.17 -3.80
CA PRO A 71 35.34 -38.18 -4.11
C PRO A 71 36.69 -37.52 -4.40
N TYR A 72 37.76 -38.10 -3.86
CA TYR A 72 39.12 -37.59 -4.05
C TYR A 72 39.73 -38.12 -5.36
N VAL A 73 40.47 -37.26 -6.07
CA VAL A 73 41.24 -37.62 -7.27
C VAL A 73 42.69 -37.14 -7.10
N PRO A 74 43.71 -37.91 -7.51
CA PRO A 74 45.10 -37.47 -7.45
C PRO A 74 45.34 -36.12 -8.13
N GLY A 75 46.14 -35.26 -7.50
CA GLY A 75 46.44 -33.91 -8.01
C GLY A 75 45.34 -32.87 -7.73
N LEU A 76 44.45 -33.13 -6.76
CA LEU A 76 43.41 -32.18 -6.34
C LEU A 76 44.01 -31.00 -5.56
N THR A 77 43.67 -29.78 -5.98
CA THR A 77 43.97 -28.53 -5.27
C THR A 77 42.71 -27.93 -4.67
N VAL A 78 42.86 -26.97 -3.75
CA VAL A 78 41.73 -26.23 -3.16
C VAL A 78 40.86 -25.58 -4.24
N LEU A 79 41.47 -24.98 -5.27
CA LEU A 79 40.73 -24.39 -6.41
C LEU A 79 39.86 -25.41 -7.13
N ARG A 80 40.43 -26.59 -7.45
CA ARG A 80 39.70 -27.65 -8.16
C ARG A 80 38.59 -28.23 -7.29
N ALA A 81 38.84 -28.38 -5.99
CA ALA A 81 37.83 -28.79 -5.02
C ALA A 81 36.67 -27.79 -4.93
N MET A 82 36.96 -26.48 -4.88
CA MET A 82 35.96 -25.42 -4.92
C MET A 82 35.10 -25.46 -6.18
N SER A 83 35.73 -25.68 -7.34
CA SER A 83 35.01 -25.84 -8.61
C SER A 83 34.06 -27.03 -8.61
N ILE A 84 34.47 -28.16 -8.00
CA ILE A 84 33.61 -29.36 -7.86
C ILE A 84 32.40 -29.06 -6.96
N ALA A 85 32.56 -28.22 -5.94
CA ALA A 85 31.46 -27.77 -5.06
C ALA A 85 30.55 -26.68 -5.69
N GLY A 86 30.73 -26.34 -6.97
CA GLY A 86 29.95 -25.30 -7.65
C GLY A 86 30.45 -23.88 -7.43
N GLY A 87 31.64 -23.73 -6.85
CA GLY A 87 32.23 -22.43 -6.53
C GLY A 87 31.56 -21.75 -5.33
N VAL A 88 31.69 -20.43 -5.27
CA VAL A 88 31.14 -19.61 -4.18
C VAL A 88 29.62 -19.66 -4.20
N ARG A 89 29.01 -19.66 -3.02
CA ARG A 89 27.58 -19.43 -2.89
C ARG A 89 27.23 -18.03 -3.43
N ARG A 90 26.64 -18.00 -4.63
CA ARG A 90 25.98 -16.81 -5.17
C ARG A 90 24.60 -16.73 -4.53
N ALA A 91 24.30 -15.63 -3.84
CA ALA A 91 22.95 -15.43 -3.32
C ALA A 91 21.97 -15.33 -4.51
N PRO A 92 20.86 -16.09 -4.52
CA PRO A 92 19.89 -16.08 -5.62
C PRO A 92 19.05 -14.79 -5.70
N GLU A 93 19.38 -13.75 -4.94
CA GLU A 93 18.42 -12.71 -4.56
C GLU A 93 18.63 -11.36 -5.27
N GLY A 94 19.72 -11.14 -5.99
CA GLY A 94 20.00 -9.86 -6.66
C GLY A 94 18.86 -9.37 -7.58
N GLN A 95 18.20 -10.26 -8.32
CA GLN A 95 17.06 -9.91 -9.19
C GLN A 95 15.75 -9.63 -8.44
N ARG A 96 15.58 -10.15 -7.21
CA ARG A 96 14.36 -9.91 -6.42
C ARG A 96 14.38 -8.50 -5.82
N TYR A 97 15.54 -8.08 -5.30
CA TYR A 97 15.71 -6.74 -4.74
C TYR A 97 15.47 -5.60 -5.75
N ASP A 98 15.97 -5.75 -6.98
CA ASP A 98 15.74 -4.75 -8.03
C ASP A 98 14.25 -4.64 -8.37
N ARG A 99 13.52 -5.77 -8.41
CA ARG A 99 12.09 -5.78 -8.68
C ARG A 99 11.28 -5.19 -7.53
N ASP A 100 11.63 -5.54 -6.29
CA ASP A 100 10.93 -5.03 -5.10
C ASP A 100 11.14 -3.52 -4.95
N MET A 101 12.34 -3.02 -5.27
CA MET A 101 12.62 -1.59 -5.37
C MET A 101 11.78 -0.89 -6.44
N ILE A 102 11.71 -1.46 -7.66
CA ILE A 102 10.91 -0.90 -8.75
C ILE A 102 9.42 -0.85 -8.35
N ASN A 103 8.91 -1.90 -7.73
CA ASN A 103 7.52 -1.96 -7.28
C ASN A 103 7.26 -0.93 -6.17
N ALA A 104 8.10 -0.90 -5.12
CA ALA A 104 7.94 0.02 -4.00
C ALA A 104 8.02 1.49 -4.44
N LYS A 105 8.93 1.81 -5.38
CA LYS A 105 9.02 3.12 -6.00
C LYS A 105 7.79 3.45 -6.85
N GLY A 106 7.33 2.51 -7.68
CA GLY A 106 6.12 2.69 -8.49
C GLY A 106 4.89 2.95 -7.63
N ASP A 107 4.71 2.18 -6.56
CA ASP A 107 3.63 2.37 -5.58
C ASP A 107 3.76 3.71 -4.86
N PHE A 108 4.97 4.12 -4.49
CA PHE A 108 5.24 5.42 -3.88
C PHE A 108 4.84 6.57 -4.82
N ASP A 109 5.22 6.52 -6.09
CA ASP A 109 4.89 7.55 -7.08
C ASP A 109 3.36 7.67 -7.29
N VAL A 110 2.62 6.56 -7.24
CA VAL A 110 1.15 6.56 -7.29
C VAL A 110 0.56 7.22 -6.03
N LEU A 111 1.10 6.90 -4.85
CA LEU A 111 0.64 7.48 -3.58
C LEU A 111 0.97 8.98 -3.49
N GLU A 112 2.11 9.41 -4.03
CA GLU A 112 2.49 10.82 -4.12
C GLU A 112 1.49 11.59 -4.98
N ASP A 113 1.16 11.06 -6.17
CA ASP A 113 0.15 11.65 -7.06
C ASP A 113 -1.24 11.72 -6.39
N GLN A 114 -1.62 10.70 -5.63
CA GLN A 114 -2.85 10.72 -4.81
C GLN A 114 -2.78 11.80 -3.71
N ARG A 115 -1.65 11.92 -3.01
CA ARG A 115 -1.46 12.92 -1.95
C ARG A 115 -1.64 14.33 -2.49
N VAL A 116 -1.04 14.64 -3.64
CA VAL A 116 -1.14 15.96 -4.28
C VAL A 116 -2.59 16.31 -4.58
N ARG A 117 -3.35 15.39 -5.21
CA ARG A 117 -4.79 15.61 -5.50
C ARG A 117 -5.59 15.86 -4.23
N LEU A 118 -5.35 15.07 -3.18
CA LEU A 118 -6.06 15.22 -1.91
C LEU A 118 -5.75 16.56 -1.21
N ILE A 119 -4.50 17.04 -1.28
CA ILE A 119 -4.12 18.36 -0.74
C ILE A 119 -4.86 19.49 -1.47
N VAL A 120 -4.93 19.45 -2.81
CA VAL A 120 -5.65 20.45 -3.60
C VAL A 120 -7.15 20.37 -3.33
N ARG A 121 -7.72 19.17 -3.28
CA ARG A 121 -9.13 18.95 -2.95
C ARG A 121 -9.47 19.48 -1.56
N ARG A 122 -8.60 19.29 -0.56
CA ARG A 122 -8.77 19.89 0.77
C ARG A 122 -8.81 21.42 0.67
N ALA A 123 -7.88 22.03 -0.05
CA ALA A 123 -7.85 23.49 -0.22
C ALA A 123 -9.12 24.02 -0.89
N ARG A 124 -9.67 23.31 -1.89
CA ARG A 124 -10.99 23.61 -2.46
C ARG A 124 -12.09 23.57 -1.40
N ILE A 125 -12.19 22.46 -0.65
CA ILE A 125 -13.25 22.28 0.36
C ILE A 125 -13.14 23.37 1.45
N GLU A 126 -11.94 23.72 1.88
CA GLU A 126 -11.73 24.80 2.85
C GLU A 126 -12.14 26.18 2.31
N ALA A 127 -11.93 26.42 1.01
CA ALA A 127 -12.46 27.62 0.36
C ALA A 127 -13.99 27.60 0.24
N GLU A 128 -14.61 26.45 -0.04
CA GLU A 128 -16.07 26.31 -0.07
C GLU A 128 -16.69 26.56 1.31
N ILE A 129 -16.13 25.99 2.37
CA ILE A 129 -16.58 26.22 3.75
C ILE A 129 -16.43 27.71 4.13
N ALA A 130 -15.38 28.37 3.63
CA ALA A 130 -15.14 29.80 3.87
C ALA A 130 -15.86 30.73 2.89
N ASP A 131 -16.70 30.20 1.99
CA ASP A 131 -17.42 30.92 0.93
C ASP A 131 -16.51 31.81 0.06
N LYS A 132 -15.29 31.31 -0.24
CA LYS A 132 -14.32 32.00 -1.09
C LYS A 132 -14.47 31.60 -2.55
N PRO A 133 -14.40 32.55 -3.51
CA PRO A 133 -14.58 32.25 -4.94
C PRO A 133 -13.39 31.51 -5.57
N THR A 134 -12.27 31.42 -4.86
CA THR A 134 -11.01 30.82 -5.31
C THR A 134 -10.27 30.27 -4.10
N PHE A 135 -9.37 29.30 -4.31
CA PHE A 135 -8.49 28.76 -3.29
C PHE A 135 -7.02 28.94 -3.67
N ASP A 136 -6.17 29.11 -2.67
CA ASP A 136 -4.72 29.19 -2.86
C ASP A 136 -4.10 27.80 -2.90
N VAL A 137 -3.12 27.62 -3.76
CA VAL A 137 -2.40 26.36 -3.87
C VAL A 137 -1.45 26.19 -2.67
N PRO A 138 -1.57 25.10 -1.88
CA PRO A 138 -0.70 24.88 -0.74
C PRO A 138 0.77 24.73 -1.18
N LYS A 139 1.70 25.27 -0.37
CA LYS A 139 3.13 25.30 -0.71
C LYS A 139 3.74 23.90 -0.82
N GLU A 140 3.15 22.90 -0.16
CA GLU A 140 3.63 21.52 -0.17
C GLU A 140 3.60 20.88 -1.56
N VAL A 141 2.73 21.36 -2.46
CA VAL A 141 2.51 20.76 -3.79
C VAL A 141 2.97 21.66 -4.94
N ALA A 142 3.61 22.79 -4.65
CA ALA A 142 3.93 23.83 -5.62
C ALA A 142 4.84 23.39 -6.80
N ASN A 143 5.61 22.30 -6.62
CA ASN A 143 6.58 21.82 -7.60
C ASN A 143 6.07 20.68 -8.49
N ASP A 144 4.82 20.25 -8.35
CA ASP A 144 4.29 19.12 -9.13
C ASP A 144 3.94 19.54 -10.58
N PRO A 145 4.43 18.83 -11.61
CA PRO A 145 4.16 19.17 -13.02
C PRO A 145 2.68 19.07 -13.43
N LYS A 146 1.88 18.22 -12.76
CA LYS A 146 0.44 18.06 -13.02
C LYS A 146 -0.43 19.01 -12.18
N LEU A 147 0.18 19.83 -11.33
CA LEU A 147 -0.54 20.71 -10.40
C LEU A 147 -1.52 21.64 -11.14
N ALA A 148 -1.09 22.23 -12.25
CA ALA A 148 -1.91 23.17 -13.01
C ALA A 148 -3.23 22.53 -13.51
N SER A 149 -3.19 21.28 -14.00
CA SER A 149 -4.40 20.57 -14.42
C SER A 149 -5.29 20.22 -13.23
N ILE A 150 -4.70 19.74 -12.12
CA ILE A 150 -5.46 19.36 -10.92
C ILE A 150 -6.18 20.57 -10.33
N VAL A 151 -5.50 21.72 -10.26
CA VAL A 151 -6.07 22.98 -9.77
C VAL A 151 -7.17 23.47 -10.70
N ALA A 152 -6.99 23.37 -12.02
CA ALA A 152 -8.02 23.75 -12.99
C ALA A 152 -9.30 22.92 -12.84
N ASP A 153 -9.16 21.60 -12.68
CA ASP A 153 -10.29 20.68 -12.47
C ASP A 153 -11.03 21.00 -11.17
N GLU A 154 -10.32 21.19 -10.05
CA GLU A 154 -10.91 21.53 -8.76
C GLU A 154 -11.54 22.94 -8.76
N MET A 155 -10.99 23.90 -9.50
CA MET A 155 -11.59 25.22 -9.67
C MET A 155 -12.89 25.17 -10.48
N ALA A 156 -12.96 24.29 -11.49
CA ALA A 156 -14.19 24.07 -12.25
C ALA A 156 -15.30 23.47 -11.36
N ILE A 157 -14.93 22.55 -10.46
CA ILE A 157 -15.86 21.97 -9.48
C ILE A 157 -16.35 23.06 -8.50
N LEU A 158 -15.42 23.83 -7.91
CA LEU A 158 -15.74 24.93 -6.99
C LEU A 158 -16.78 25.89 -7.56
N THR A 159 -16.51 26.38 -8.77
CA THR A 159 -17.37 27.37 -9.44
C THR A 159 -18.74 26.77 -9.79
N ALA A 160 -18.80 25.49 -10.18
CA ALA A 160 -20.04 24.79 -10.47
C ALA A 160 -20.91 24.62 -9.21
N ASP A 161 -20.31 24.20 -8.09
CA ASP A 161 -21.02 23.97 -6.84
C ASP A 161 -21.53 25.29 -6.22
N GLN A 162 -20.71 26.34 -6.22
CA GLN A 162 -21.13 27.68 -5.78
C GLN A 162 -22.28 28.22 -6.63
N LYS A 163 -22.17 28.09 -7.96
CA LYS A 163 -23.23 28.54 -8.88
C LYS A 163 -24.53 27.77 -8.63
N LYS A 164 -24.45 26.46 -8.42
CA LYS A 164 -25.61 25.59 -8.14
C LYS A 164 -26.33 26.02 -6.85
N LEU A 165 -25.59 26.22 -5.75
CA LEU A 165 -26.16 26.67 -4.48
C LEU A 165 -26.81 28.05 -4.63
N LYS A 166 -26.08 29.00 -5.22
CA LYS A 166 -26.56 30.37 -5.45
C LYS A 166 -27.85 30.40 -6.27
N LEU A 167 -27.93 29.66 -7.37
CA LEU A 167 -29.14 29.62 -8.21
C LEU A 167 -30.35 29.03 -7.47
N ARG A 168 -30.14 28.01 -6.64
CA ARG A 168 -31.22 27.43 -5.82
C ARG A 168 -31.72 28.39 -4.76
N LEU A 169 -30.81 29.07 -4.05
CA LEU A 169 -31.17 30.09 -3.05
C LEU A 169 -31.89 31.27 -3.71
N GLN A 170 -31.44 31.71 -4.89
CA GLN A 170 -32.10 32.76 -5.67
C GLN A 170 -33.52 32.36 -6.07
N ALA A 171 -33.74 31.13 -6.55
CA ALA A 171 -35.08 30.66 -6.91
C ALA A 171 -36.04 30.65 -5.70
N LEU A 172 -35.56 30.25 -4.53
CA LEU A 172 -36.35 30.32 -3.29
C LEU A 172 -36.61 31.77 -2.87
N ASP A 173 -35.64 32.66 -3.06
CA ASP A 173 -35.80 34.10 -2.76
C ASP A 173 -36.82 34.78 -3.67
N ASP A 174 -36.78 34.48 -4.97
CA ASP A 174 -37.73 35.00 -5.94
C ASP A 174 -39.14 34.45 -5.69
N LEU A 175 -39.28 33.19 -5.27
CA LEU A 175 -40.56 32.62 -4.84
C LEU A 175 -41.13 33.37 -3.63
N LYS A 176 -40.31 33.66 -2.62
CA LYS A 176 -40.74 34.44 -1.45
C LYS A 176 -41.20 35.84 -1.85
N LYS A 177 -40.47 36.52 -2.75
CA LYS A 177 -40.87 37.86 -3.26
C LYS A 177 -42.20 37.81 -4.01
N LEU A 178 -42.40 36.78 -4.83
CA LEU A 178 -43.66 36.58 -5.55
C LEU A 178 -44.83 36.42 -4.57
N LEU A 179 -44.70 35.51 -3.60
CA LEU A 179 -45.72 35.28 -2.57
C LEU A 179 -45.97 36.53 -1.71
N GLN A 180 -44.94 37.32 -1.43
CA GLN A 180 -45.11 38.59 -0.73
C GLN A 180 -45.93 39.59 -1.55
N SER A 181 -45.68 39.69 -2.86
CA SER A 181 -46.48 40.55 -3.74
C SER A 181 -47.94 40.09 -3.88
N GLU A 182 -48.18 38.78 -3.77
CA GLU A 182 -49.51 38.19 -3.72
C GLU A 182 -50.25 38.57 -2.43
N ILE A 183 -49.57 38.45 -1.28
CA ILE A 183 -50.10 38.89 0.02
C ILE A 183 -50.48 40.37 -0.02
N ASP A 184 -49.59 41.24 -0.53
CA ASP A 184 -49.85 42.68 -0.60
C ASP A 184 -51.07 42.99 -1.50
N SER A 185 -51.28 42.20 -2.55
CA SER A 185 -52.43 42.33 -3.46
C SER A 185 -53.73 41.85 -2.79
N LEU A 186 -53.69 40.73 -2.07
CA LEU A 186 -54.82 40.23 -1.29
C LEU A 186 -55.22 41.20 -0.17
N GLN A 187 -54.24 41.80 0.52
CA GLN A 187 -54.49 42.83 1.53
C GLN A 187 -55.22 44.05 0.94
N LYS A 188 -54.82 44.51 -0.25
CA LYS A 188 -55.54 45.59 -0.95
C LYS A 188 -56.98 45.19 -1.30
N LYS A 189 -57.21 43.93 -1.70
CA LYS A 189 -58.57 43.40 -1.95
C LYS A 189 -59.40 43.41 -0.66
N ILE A 190 -58.84 42.97 0.46
CA ILE A 190 -59.50 43.01 1.77
C ILE A 190 -59.90 44.44 2.14
N VAL A 191 -59.00 45.41 2.00
CA VAL A 191 -59.32 46.82 2.30
C VAL A 191 -60.47 47.34 1.43
N ASN A 192 -60.48 47.01 0.14
CA ASN A 192 -61.58 47.40 -0.76
C ASN A 192 -62.90 46.70 -0.40
N GLN A 193 -62.83 45.43 -0.04
CA GLN A 193 -63.99 44.62 0.36
C GLN A 193 -64.58 45.13 1.67
N GLN A 194 -63.74 45.46 2.65
CA GLN A 194 -64.14 46.04 3.93
C GLN A 194 -64.90 47.35 3.72
N ARG A 195 -64.44 48.20 2.80
CA ARG A 195 -65.15 49.44 2.45
C ARG A 195 -66.54 49.17 1.87
N GLN A 196 -66.72 48.10 1.10
CA GLN A 196 -68.05 47.70 0.59
C GLN A 196 -68.96 47.18 1.71
N VAL A 197 -68.41 46.41 2.65
CA VAL A 197 -69.11 45.96 3.86
C VAL A 197 -69.59 47.16 4.66
N ASP A 198 -68.74 48.15 4.89
CA ASP A 198 -69.07 49.34 5.66
C ASP A 198 -70.20 50.15 5.00
N LEU A 199 -70.15 50.34 3.67
CA LEU A 199 -71.20 51.00 2.89
C LEU A 199 -72.53 50.21 2.93
N ALA A 200 -72.47 48.88 2.82
CA ALA A 200 -73.66 48.03 2.90
C ALA A 200 -74.29 48.04 4.30
N LYS A 201 -73.47 48.10 5.36
CA LYS A 201 -73.93 48.26 6.75
C LYS A 201 -74.61 49.61 6.97
N GLU A 202 -74.06 50.69 6.41
CA GLU A 202 -74.68 52.02 6.46
C GLU A 202 -76.05 52.02 5.76
N GLN A 203 -76.15 51.44 4.56
CA GLN A 203 -77.41 51.27 3.83
C GLN A 203 -78.43 50.43 4.62
N LEU A 204 -78.01 49.30 5.21
CA LEU A 204 -78.87 48.45 6.03
C LEU A 204 -79.43 49.22 7.23
N SER A 205 -78.62 50.05 7.89
CA SER A 205 -79.07 50.87 9.02
C SER A 205 -80.18 51.86 8.61
N GLY A 206 -80.02 52.49 7.44
CA GLY A 206 -81.02 53.38 6.85
C GLY A 206 -82.32 52.65 6.50
N ILE A 207 -82.21 51.52 5.79
CA ILE A 207 -83.36 50.69 5.40
C ILE A 207 -84.08 50.11 6.62
N GLY A 208 -83.35 49.65 7.64
CA GLY A 208 -83.92 49.11 8.87
C GLY A 208 -84.79 50.11 9.64
N SER A 209 -84.35 51.38 9.72
CA SER A 209 -85.14 52.46 10.33
C SER A 209 -86.45 52.74 9.59
N LEU A 210 -86.46 52.57 8.26
CA LEU A 210 -87.64 52.75 7.41
C LEU A 210 -88.57 51.53 7.44
N ALA A 211 -88.01 50.32 7.52
CA ALA A 211 -88.76 49.08 7.66
C ALA A 211 -89.52 49.02 9.00
N GLN A 212 -88.91 49.47 10.11
CA GLN A 212 -89.58 49.58 11.41
C GLN A 212 -90.77 50.56 11.39
N LYS A 213 -90.72 51.57 10.52
CA LYS A 213 -91.82 52.52 10.28
C LYS A 213 -92.86 52.00 9.27
N GLY A 214 -92.72 50.78 8.77
CA GLY A 214 -93.61 50.15 7.78
C GLY A 214 -93.45 50.66 6.34
N LEU A 215 -92.41 51.44 6.05
CA LEU A 215 -92.23 52.14 4.77
C LEU A 215 -91.40 51.34 3.74
N VAL A 216 -90.81 50.20 4.12
CA VAL A 216 -90.01 49.34 3.25
C VAL A 216 -90.29 47.87 3.54
N VAL A 217 -90.30 47.03 2.49
CA VAL A 217 -90.55 45.59 2.57
C VAL A 217 -89.38 44.88 3.25
N ASN A 218 -89.68 43.96 4.18
CA ASN A 218 -88.69 43.21 4.96
C ASN A 218 -87.69 42.40 4.10
N THR A 219 -88.07 42.03 2.88
CA THR A 219 -87.20 41.34 1.92
C THR A 219 -85.97 42.17 1.54
N ARG A 220 -86.05 43.52 1.51
CA ARG A 220 -84.88 44.38 1.27
C ARG A 220 -83.86 44.34 2.40
N VAL A 221 -84.32 44.26 3.65
CA VAL A 221 -83.45 44.13 4.84
C VAL A 221 -82.70 42.80 4.78
N LEU A 222 -83.41 41.71 4.51
CA LEU A 222 -82.83 40.36 4.40
C LEU A 222 -81.82 40.26 3.25
N ASN A 223 -82.14 40.82 2.07
CA ASN A 223 -81.21 40.82 0.93
C ASN A 223 -79.93 41.60 1.26
N SER A 224 -80.04 42.77 1.91
CA SER A 224 -78.87 43.56 2.31
C SER A 224 -78.03 42.87 3.38
N GLN A 225 -78.65 42.13 4.31
CA GLN A 225 -77.95 41.29 5.28
C GLN A 225 -77.21 40.12 4.60
N GLN A 226 -77.85 39.46 3.64
CA GLN A 226 -77.22 38.40 2.85
C GLN A 226 -76.00 38.94 2.10
N THR A 227 -76.12 40.11 1.45
CA THR A 227 -74.97 40.74 0.78
C THR A 227 -73.83 41.04 1.74
N ILE A 228 -74.10 41.56 2.94
CA ILE A 228 -73.05 41.79 3.95
C ILE A 228 -72.35 40.48 4.32
N ALA A 229 -73.13 39.41 4.58
CA ALA A 229 -72.58 38.11 4.92
C ALA A 229 -71.73 37.51 3.78
N ASP A 230 -72.16 37.67 2.52
CA ASP A 230 -71.40 37.24 1.35
C ASP A 230 -70.08 38.03 1.22
N LEU A 231 -70.12 39.35 1.43
CA LEU A 231 -68.93 40.21 1.38
C LEU A 231 -67.94 39.86 2.50
N GLU A 232 -68.43 39.65 3.72
CA GLU A 232 -67.63 39.21 4.88
C GLU A 232 -67.05 37.80 4.65
N GLY A 233 -67.80 36.90 4.01
CA GLY A 233 -67.31 35.59 3.57
C GLY A 233 -66.11 35.71 2.62
N GLN A 234 -66.17 36.60 1.63
CA GLN A 234 -65.05 36.85 0.72
C GLN A 234 -63.81 37.40 1.42
N ILE A 235 -63.97 38.20 2.49
CA ILE A 235 -62.83 38.66 3.31
C ILE A 235 -62.15 37.48 3.97
N LEU A 236 -62.92 36.57 4.57
CA LEU A 236 -62.39 35.36 5.21
C LEU A 236 -61.66 34.45 4.21
N ASP A 237 -62.15 34.34 2.98
CA ASP A 237 -61.48 33.61 1.91
C ASP A 237 -60.11 34.23 1.56
N TYR A 238 -60.04 35.57 1.48
CA TYR A 238 -58.78 36.28 1.24
C TYR A 238 -57.80 36.17 2.41
N ASP A 239 -58.28 36.25 3.65
CA ASP A 239 -57.44 36.04 4.84
C ASP A 239 -56.87 34.62 4.86
N THR A 240 -57.69 33.62 4.50
CA THR A 240 -57.24 32.23 4.37
C THR A 240 -56.16 32.09 3.30
N ALA A 241 -56.32 32.74 2.14
CA ALA A 241 -55.30 32.76 1.08
C ALA A 241 -54.01 33.47 1.53
N ILE A 242 -54.09 34.53 2.33
CA ILE A 242 -52.90 35.17 2.92
C ILE A 242 -52.18 34.20 3.87
N LEU A 243 -52.92 33.46 4.69
CA LEU A 243 -52.34 32.48 5.62
C LEU A 243 -51.61 31.36 4.88
N THR A 244 -52.19 30.83 3.80
CA THR A 244 -51.53 29.80 2.99
C THR A 244 -50.27 30.34 2.29
N ALA A 245 -50.31 31.56 1.77
CA ALA A 245 -49.13 32.22 1.19
C ALA A 245 -48.02 32.44 2.24
N LYS A 246 -48.36 32.88 3.46
CA LYS A 246 -47.41 33.02 4.58
C LYS A 246 -46.79 31.68 4.99
N GLN A 247 -47.58 30.61 5.00
CA GLN A 247 -47.08 29.26 5.26
C GLN A 247 -46.09 28.82 4.17
N ALA A 248 -46.38 29.12 2.90
CA ALA A 248 -45.48 28.83 1.78
C ALA A 248 -44.16 29.61 1.87
N ILE A 249 -44.18 30.91 2.25
CA ILE A 249 -42.96 31.70 2.53
C ILE A 249 -42.14 31.08 3.66
N SER A 250 -42.80 30.66 4.74
CA SER A 250 -42.15 30.03 5.88
C SER A 250 -41.46 28.72 5.48
N LYS A 251 -42.14 27.90 4.66
CA LYS A 251 -41.57 26.68 4.11
C LYS A 251 -40.39 26.95 3.18
N ALA A 252 -40.51 27.90 2.25
CA ALA A 252 -39.39 28.27 1.37
C ALA A 252 -38.18 28.80 2.14
N THR A 253 -38.40 29.44 3.30
CA THR A 253 -37.33 29.88 4.20
C THR A 253 -36.66 28.70 4.91
N GLN A 254 -37.44 27.72 5.39
CA GLN A 254 -36.92 26.48 5.95
C GLN A 254 -36.11 25.71 4.91
N ASP A 255 -36.64 25.54 3.69
CA ASP A 255 -35.96 24.86 2.60
C ASP A 255 -34.60 25.53 2.24
N ALA A 256 -34.51 26.86 2.33
CA ALA A 256 -33.26 27.59 2.11
C ALA A 256 -32.23 27.32 3.22
N ILE A 257 -32.66 27.35 4.48
CA ILE A 257 -31.81 27.04 5.65
C ILE A 257 -31.34 25.59 5.58
N ASP A 258 -32.23 24.66 5.25
CA ASP A 258 -31.91 23.24 5.13
C ASP A 258 -30.92 22.98 3.98
N LEU A 259 -31.02 23.71 2.88
CA LEU A 259 -30.08 23.62 1.77
C LEU A 259 -28.66 24.03 2.18
N GLU A 260 -28.52 25.15 2.91
CA GLU A 260 -27.22 25.60 3.43
C GLU A 260 -26.66 24.65 4.49
N ASN A 261 -27.49 24.20 5.43
CA ASN A 261 -27.08 23.26 6.47
C ASN A 261 -26.63 21.92 5.89
N THR A 262 -27.37 21.40 4.91
CA THR A 262 -27.02 20.13 4.24
C THR A 262 -25.72 20.28 3.46
N GLN A 263 -25.51 21.41 2.77
CA GLN A 263 -24.26 21.68 2.08
C GLN A 263 -23.09 21.76 3.07
N ASN A 264 -23.21 22.54 4.14
CA ASN A 264 -22.16 22.72 5.15
C ASN A 264 -21.83 21.40 5.86
N ALA A 265 -22.84 20.60 6.21
CA ALA A 265 -22.63 19.27 6.79
C ALA A 265 -21.92 18.32 5.81
N GLY A 266 -22.30 18.36 4.53
CA GLY A 266 -21.64 17.60 3.46
C GLY A 266 -20.18 17.99 3.31
N LEU A 267 -19.87 19.29 3.25
CA LEU A 267 -18.50 19.79 3.14
C LEU A 267 -17.65 19.43 4.36
N ALA A 268 -18.23 19.49 5.57
CA ALA A 268 -17.53 19.08 6.78
C ALA A 268 -17.19 17.57 6.77
N ALA A 269 -18.13 16.73 6.34
CA ALA A 269 -17.90 15.28 6.19
C ALA A 269 -16.86 14.98 5.10
N ASP A 270 -16.94 15.65 3.95
CA ASP A 270 -15.97 15.52 2.86
C ASP A 270 -14.57 15.96 3.31
N ARG A 271 -14.45 17.07 4.05
CA ARG A 271 -13.17 17.51 4.61
C ARG A 271 -12.58 16.47 5.56
N GLN A 272 -13.42 15.92 6.44
CA GLN A 272 -12.99 14.87 7.37
C GLN A 272 -12.51 13.62 6.62
N GLN A 273 -13.22 13.20 5.57
CA GLN A 273 -12.84 12.06 4.75
C GLN A 273 -11.52 12.31 4.01
N VAL A 274 -11.34 13.50 3.42
CA VAL A 274 -10.10 13.88 2.72
C VAL A 274 -8.90 13.89 3.69
N GLU A 275 -9.07 14.38 4.92
CA GLU A 275 -8.03 14.33 5.95
C GLU A 275 -7.67 12.89 6.38
N ALA A 276 -8.68 12.02 6.49
CA ALA A 276 -8.47 10.60 6.78
C ALA A 276 -7.71 9.91 5.62
N ASP A 277 -8.10 10.18 4.38
CA ASP A 277 -7.46 9.64 3.17
C ASP A 277 -6.02 10.15 3.02
N LEU A 278 -5.76 11.44 3.33
CA LEU A 278 -4.42 12.02 3.38
C LEU A 278 -3.54 11.31 4.39
N SER A 279 -4.06 11.13 5.61
CA SER A 279 -3.35 10.42 6.69
C SER A 279 -3.02 8.98 6.30
N ALA A 280 -3.98 8.26 5.73
CA ALA A 280 -3.79 6.90 5.24
C ALA A 280 -2.76 6.83 4.10
N THR A 281 -2.80 7.78 3.17
CA THR A 281 -1.85 7.88 2.06
C THR A 281 -0.44 8.13 2.57
N MET A 282 -0.26 9.07 3.49
CA MET A 282 1.04 9.35 4.12
C MET A 282 1.61 8.14 4.85
N LEU A 283 0.79 7.37 5.58
CA LEU A 283 1.23 6.14 6.23
C LEU A 283 1.71 5.09 5.22
N LYS A 284 0.98 4.90 4.12
CA LYS A 284 1.38 3.98 3.04
C LYS A 284 2.68 4.44 2.37
N MET A 285 2.86 5.73 2.15
CA MET A 285 4.10 6.29 1.60
C MET A 285 5.30 6.04 2.51
N ASN A 286 5.13 6.25 3.82
CA ASN A 286 6.18 5.97 4.80
C ASN A 286 6.54 4.48 4.82
N MET A 287 5.54 3.59 4.71
CA MET A 287 5.76 2.15 4.56
C MET A 287 6.57 1.83 3.29
N GLN A 288 6.20 2.38 2.13
CA GLN A 288 6.96 2.17 0.89
C GLN A 288 8.39 2.70 0.99
N THR A 289 8.58 3.83 1.68
CA THR A 289 9.92 4.38 1.97
C THR A 289 10.74 3.42 2.84
N GLY A 290 10.12 2.80 3.85
CA GLY A 290 10.73 1.75 4.66
C GLY A 290 11.14 0.52 3.84
N LEU A 291 10.26 0.03 2.96
CA LEU A 291 10.54 -1.10 2.07
C LEU A 291 11.67 -0.79 1.09
N MET A 292 11.72 0.44 0.55
CA MET A 292 12.84 0.90 -0.28
C MET A 292 14.14 0.94 0.52
N ALA A 293 14.12 1.43 1.77
CA ALA A 293 15.31 1.44 2.64
C ALA A 293 15.77 0.02 3.01
N GLU A 294 14.85 -0.91 3.25
CA GLU A 294 15.15 -2.34 3.46
C GLU A 294 15.78 -2.97 2.21
N ALA A 295 15.17 -2.75 1.04
CA ALA A 295 15.71 -3.23 -0.23
C ALA A 295 17.10 -2.64 -0.57
N MET A 296 17.37 -1.39 -0.17
CA MET A 296 18.71 -0.78 -0.30
C MET A 296 19.72 -1.29 0.74
N SER A 297 19.26 -1.72 1.92
CA SER A 297 20.11 -2.24 3.00
C SER A 297 20.30 -3.77 2.96
N GLY A 298 19.77 -4.42 1.92
CA GLY A 298 20.01 -5.84 1.63
C GLY A 298 21.50 -6.18 1.73
N ASN A 299 21.84 -6.94 2.76
CA ASN A 299 23.14 -7.49 3.18
C ASN A 299 24.38 -6.93 2.42
N PRO A 300 25.33 -6.21 3.05
CA PRO A 300 26.50 -5.63 2.38
C PRO A 300 27.38 -6.63 1.61
N ALA A 301 27.25 -7.94 1.86
CA ALA A 301 27.84 -9.00 1.04
C ALA A 301 27.32 -9.02 -0.42
N LEU A 302 26.10 -8.54 -0.67
CA LEU A 302 25.46 -8.42 -1.98
C LEU A 302 25.85 -7.14 -2.73
N GLN A 303 26.14 -6.05 -2.00
CA GLN A 303 26.72 -4.83 -2.57
C GLN A 303 28.04 -5.14 -3.30
N ARG A 304 28.88 -6.02 -2.72
CA ARG A 304 30.16 -6.50 -3.30
C ARG A 304 29.99 -7.13 -4.69
N TYR A 305 28.90 -7.89 -4.90
CA TYR A 305 28.58 -8.47 -6.20
C TYR A 305 28.12 -7.43 -7.23
N ARG A 306 27.52 -6.31 -6.79
CA ARG A 306 27.08 -5.20 -7.67
C ARG A 306 28.24 -4.32 -8.13
N ASP A 307 29.21 -4.07 -7.25
CA ASP A 307 30.36 -3.22 -7.57
C ASP A 307 31.50 -3.97 -8.29
N GLY A 308 31.32 -5.26 -8.59
CA GLY A 308 32.30 -6.08 -9.30
C GLY A 308 33.53 -6.44 -8.46
N GLU A 309 33.52 -6.16 -7.15
CA GLU A 309 34.55 -6.58 -6.22
C GLU A 309 34.32 -8.04 -5.82
N GLU A 310 35.09 -8.95 -6.42
CA GLU A 310 35.10 -10.34 -6.00
C GLU A 310 35.58 -10.43 -4.54
N PRO A 311 34.77 -11.00 -3.63
CA PRO A 311 35.14 -11.03 -2.22
C PRO A 311 36.40 -11.89 -2.02
N ALA A 312 37.44 -11.30 -1.44
CA ALA A 312 38.64 -12.03 -1.08
C ALA A 312 38.29 -13.21 -0.14
N MET A 313 38.63 -14.42 -0.56
CA MET A 313 38.38 -15.64 0.18
C MET A 313 39.60 -16.05 0.99
N THR A 314 39.34 -16.63 2.15
CA THR A 314 40.36 -17.33 2.92
C THR A 314 39.99 -18.80 3.03
N PHE A 315 40.95 -19.65 2.69
CA PHE A 315 40.82 -21.10 2.77
C PHE A 315 41.59 -21.62 3.98
N SER A 316 40.97 -22.56 4.70
CA SER A 316 41.64 -23.29 5.77
C SER A 316 41.42 -24.79 5.57
N LEU A 317 42.51 -25.55 5.64
CA LEU A 317 42.51 -27.01 5.53
C LEU A 317 42.63 -27.59 6.93
N VAL A 318 41.66 -28.40 7.32
CA VAL A 318 41.74 -29.20 8.53
C VAL A 318 42.20 -30.59 8.13
N ARG A 319 43.42 -30.94 8.55
CA ARG A 319 44.10 -32.21 8.25
C ARG A 319 44.43 -32.96 9.53
N MET A 320 44.28 -34.28 9.50
CA MET A 320 44.67 -35.16 10.60
C MET A 320 46.08 -35.69 10.34
N VAL A 321 47.05 -35.29 11.17
CA VAL A 321 48.45 -35.74 11.10
C VAL A 321 48.78 -36.43 12.42
N ASP A 322 49.23 -37.69 12.37
CA ASP A 322 49.60 -38.50 13.55
C ASP A 322 48.55 -38.52 14.68
N GLY A 323 47.27 -38.63 14.29
CA GLY A 323 46.15 -38.71 15.25
C GLY A 323 45.72 -37.37 15.85
N LYS A 324 46.36 -36.26 15.47
CA LYS A 324 45.99 -34.90 15.90
C LYS A 324 45.47 -34.08 14.73
N THR A 325 44.39 -33.35 14.97
CA THR A 325 43.79 -32.45 13.98
C THR A 325 44.52 -31.11 13.99
N SER A 326 45.08 -30.70 12.85
CA SER A 326 45.72 -29.40 12.65
C SER A 326 44.99 -28.58 11.59
N GLU A 327 44.74 -27.30 11.86
CA GLU A 327 44.17 -26.35 10.90
C GLU A 327 45.30 -25.54 10.26
N ILE A 328 45.37 -25.56 8.92
CA ILE A 328 46.43 -24.96 8.12
C ILE A 328 45.82 -23.89 7.22
N THR A 329 46.40 -22.69 7.19
CA THR A 329 46.02 -21.66 6.21
C THR A 329 46.38 -22.14 4.80
N ALA A 330 45.41 -22.11 3.89
CA ALA A 330 45.54 -22.66 2.55
C ALA A 330 45.36 -21.57 1.48
N SER A 331 46.10 -21.70 0.38
CA SER A 331 45.89 -20.98 -0.88
C SER A 331 45.18 -21.87 -1.91
N GLU A 332 44.75 -21.28 -3.02
CA GLU A 332 44.07 -21.97 -4.13
C GLU A 332 44.86 -23.16 -4.69
N ASP A 333 46.19 -23.05 -4.75
CA ASP A 333 47.09 -24.09 -5.26
C ASP A 333 47.47 -25.15 -4.22
N THR A 334 47.00 -25.01 -2.97
CA THR A 334 47.38 -25.94 -1.90
C THR A 334 46.82 -27.34 -2.19
N PRO A 335 47.65 -28.41 -2.13
CA PRO A 335 47.19 -29.77 -2.41
C PRO A 335 46.29 -30.30 -1.28
N VAL A 336 45.15 -30.85 -1.69
CA VAL A 336 44.18 -31.52 -0.82
C VAL A 336 44.58 -32.99 -0.70
N LEU A 337 44.43 -33.58 0.48
CA LEU A 337 44.67 -35.00 0.72
C LEU A 337 43.37 -35.75 1.05
N PRO A 338 43.34 -37.09 0.85
CA PRO A 338 42.20 -37.90 1.23
C PRO A 338 41.84 -37.73 2.72
N GLY A 339 40.58 -37.36 3.01
CA GLY A 339 40.10 -37.10 4.37
C GLY A 339 40.27 -35.67 4.89
N ASP A 340 40.79 -34.73 4.09
CA ASP A 340 40.84 -33.31 4.47
C ASP A 340 39.45 -32.67 4.53
N VAL A 341 39.30 -31.65 5.39
CA VAL A 341 38.13 -30.76 5.41
C VAL A 341 38.57 -29.36 4.99
N ILE A 342 38.01 -28.87 3.90
CA ILE A 342 38.19 -27.50 3.41
C ILE A 342 37.13 -26.62 4.06
N LYS A 343 37.57 -25.59 4.77
CA LYS A 343 36.72 -24.52 5.32
C LYS A 343 36.92 -23.25 4.53
N VAL A 344 35.83 -22.73 4.00
CA VAL A 344 35.80 -21.53 3.16
C VAL A 344 35.14 -20.41 3.94
N LYS A 345 35.86 -19.29 4.10
CA LYS A 345 35.36 -18.09 4.77
C LYS A 345 35.54 -16.86 3.89
N LEU A 346 34.52 -16.00 3.87
CA LEU A 346 34.59 -14.66 3.31
C LEU A 346 35.34 -13.76 4.30
N VAL A 347 36.27 -12.93 3.83
CA VAL A 347 36.93 -11.94 4.68
C VAL A 347 35.91 -10.85 5.06
N PRO A 348 35.61 -10.65 6.36
CA PRO A 348 34.87 -9.47 6.81
C PRO A 348 35.84 -8.27 6.77
N MET A 349 35.36 -7.13 6.25
CA MET A 349 36.13 -5.88 6.33
C MET A 349 36.12 -5.40 7.78
N ALA A 350 37.27 -4.99 8.29
CA ALA A 350 37.36 -4.12 9.45
C ALA A 350 36.74 -2.77 9.07
N SER A 351 35.79 -2.32 9.89
CA SER A 351 35.28 -0.95 9.88
C SER A 351 36.45 0.04 9.93
N GLN A 352 36.68 0.76 8.83
CA GLN A 352 37.40 2.04 8.88
C GLN A 352 36.41 3.16 9.17
#